data_AF-A0A2E5J8D9-F1
#
_entry.id   AF-A0A2E5J8D9-F1
#
_cell.length_a   1.000
_cell.length_b   1.000
_cell.length_c   1.000
_cell.angle_alpha   90.00
_cell.angle_beta   90.00
_cell.angle_gamma   90.00
#
_symmetry.space_group_name_H-M   'P 1'
#
loop_
_entity.id
_entity.type
_entity.pdbx_description
1 polymer ?
#
loop_
_entity_poly.entity_id
_entity_poly.type
_entity_poly.pdbx_seq_one_letter_code
_entity_poly.pdbx_strand_id
1 'polypeptide(L)'
;MRAHKTYIIAEIGVNHNGSIKIAKNLIQEAKKLGANAVKFQKFIPNLMILDNTKKTSYQNKSTKTKESQKVMLNRYVLSDKDYINLQKTCKKNNIDFLCTPFDDESLYFLLKKLKLKIIKISSTDLTNIPFLIKIAQSNVQVYLSTGMSNIEEVDIALSALVHGYKKFKTKFNPKLHKNIFKKYTKILSKKVTLMHCTSQYPAPTNELNLNILDMYKSRYSIPIGYSDHSKNFLTPIIAVAKNIDIIEVHITMSNKLTGPDHKSSLNIKDFKKYINLIKKSEIILGHSNKTVTSSEINVRKYARKSLTTTCSIKKGEIIKEKHFSVKRPGYGISPIHYYQYIGKKIMDDLSENKILVKEHFEKK
;
A
#
# COMPACT_ATOMS: atom_id res chain seq x y z
N MET A 1 -11.57 10.71 -5.00
CA MET A 1 -10.65 10.05 -4.05
C MET A 1 -9.29 9.87 -4.72
N ARG A 2 -8.19 9.60 -3.99
CA ARG A 2 -6.94 9.10 -4.59
C ARG A 2 -7.31 8.07 -5.66
N ALA A 3 -6.69 8.11 -6.84
CA ALA A 3 -7.11 7.29 -7.98
C ALA A 3 -7.09 5.77 -7.69
N HIS A 4 -6.35 5.36 -6.65
CA HIS A 4 -6.19 3.98 -6.23
C HIS A 4 -6.42 3.85 -4.72
N LYS A 5 -7.24 2.86 -4.31
CA LYS A 5 -7.39 2.44 -2.91
C LYS A 5 -6.35 1.38 -2.58
N THR A 6 -5.70 1.49 -1.43
CA THR A 6 -4.73 0.50 -0.95
C THR A 6 -5.41 -0.86 -0.77
N TYR A 7 -4.82 -1.89 -1.36
CA TYR A 7 -5.28 -3.27 -1.25
C TYR A 7 -4.75 -3.89 0.05
N ILE A 8 -5.67 -4.34 0.92
CA ILE A 8 -5.35 -4.79 2.28
C ILE A 8 -5.43 -6.31 2.37
N ILE A 9 -4.31 -6.94 2.73
CA ILE A 9 -4.19 -8.37 2.97
C ILE A 9 -4.18 -8.62 4.48
N ALA A 10 -5.18 -9.37 4.95
CA ALA A 10 -5.20 -9.92 6.29
C ALA A 10 -4.45 -11.26 6.31
N GLU A 11 -3.21 -11.26 6.79
CA GLU A 11 -2.41 -12.47 6.91
C GLU A 11 -2.91 -13.30 8.09
N ILE A 12 -3.55 -14.43 7.80
CA ILE A 12 -3.91 -15.42 8.82
C ILE A 12 -2.69 -16.29 9.12
N GLY A 13 -1.87 -16.58 8.11
CA GLY A 13 -0.67 -17.40 8.28
C GLY A 13 -1.01 -18.73 8.95
N VAL A 14 -0.43 -18.97 10.12
CA VAL A 14 -0.69 -20.14 10.98
C VAL A 14 -1.56 -19.86 12.22
N ASN A 15 -2.09 -18.64 12.39
CA ASN A 15 -2.93 -18.22 13.54
C ASN A 15 -4.29 -18.94 13.63
N HIS A 16 -4.56 -19.86 12.71
CA HIS A 16 -5.69 -20.78 12.79
C HIS A 16 -5.41 -21.97 13.72
N ASN A 17 -4.19 -22.16 14.23
CA ASN A 17 -3.83 -23.21 15.18
C ASN A 17 -4.25 -24.63 14.73
N GLY A 18 -4.04 -24.94 13.45
CA GLY A 18 -4.48 -26.22 12.88
C GLY A 18 -6.00 -26.40 12.78
N SER A 19 -6.80 -25.39 13.10
CA SER A 19 -8.27 -25.45 13.09
C SER A 19 -8.89 -24.71 11.91
N ILE A 20 -9.55 -25.45 11.02
CA ILE A 20 -10.34 -24.85 9.93
C ILE A 20 -11.48 -23.95 10.45
N LYS A 21 -12.04 -24.25 11.63
CA LYS A 21 -13.10 -23.41 12.23
C LYS A 21 -12.57 -22.02 12.57
N ILE A 22 -11.39 -21.94 13.19
CA ILE A 22 -10.74 -20.66 13.51
C ILE A 22 -10.39 -19.92 12.22
N ALA A 23 -9.83 -20.61 11.22
CA ALA A 23 -9.53 -20.02 9.92
C ALA A 23 -10.77 -19.40 9.25
N LYS A 24 -11.92 -20.09 9.23
CA LYS A 24 -13.18 -19.58 8.68
C LYS A 24 -13.70 -18.35 9.44
N ASN A 25 -13.58 -18.33 10.76
CA ASN A 25 -13.96 -17.17 11.56
C ASN A 25 -13.08 -15.94 11.24
N LEU A 26 -11.77 -16.14 11.10
CA LEU A 26 -10.85 -15.07 10.71
C LEU A 26 -11.16 -14.51 9.31
N ILE A 27 -11.57 -15.36 8.36
CA ILE A 27 -12.03 -14.94 7.03
C ILE A 27 -13.22 -13.98 7.14
N GLN A 28 -14.24 -14.35 7.93
CA GLN A 28 -15.45 -13.54 8.09
C GLN A 28 -15.15 -12.20 8.75
N GLU A 29 -14.36 -12.19 9.82
CA GLU A 29 -13.98 -10.95 10.52
C GLU A 29 -13.11 -10.04 9.63
N ALA A 30 -12.14 -10.61 8.88
CA ALA A 30 -11.33 -9.84 7.95
C ALA A 30 -12.18 -9.16 6.88
N LYS A 31 -13.11 -9.89 6.26
CA LYS A 31 -14.02 -9.33 5.26
C LYS A 31 -14.92 -8.26 5.84
N LYS A 32 -15.53 -8.51 7.01
CA LYS A 32 -16.42 -7.56 7.70
C LYS A 32 -15.73 -6.22 7.98
N LEU A 33 -14.45 -6.24 8.31
CA LEU A 33 -13.67 -5.04 8.59
C LEU A 33 -13.17 -4.32 7.31
N GLY A 34 -13.27 -4.97 6.16
CA GLY A 34 -12.98 -4.40 4.85
C GLY A 34 -11.60 -4.76 4.30
N ALA A 35 -11.03 -5.90 4.70
CA ALA A 35 -9.88 -6.47 4.01
C ALA A 35 -10.26 -6.89 2.58
N ASN A 36 -9.32 -6.78 1.65
CA ASN A 36 -9.49 -7.20 0.26
C ASN A 36 -9.15 -8.68 0.06
N ALA A 37 -8.15 -9.16 0.80
CA ALA A 37 -7.74 -10.55 0.80
C ALA A 37 -7.52 -11.08 2.22
N VAL A 38 -7.62 -12.40 2.34
CA VAL A 38 -6.93 -13.15 3.39
C VAL A 38 -5.77 -13.92 2.78
N LYS A 39 -4.73 -14.14 3.57
CA LYS A 39 -3.62 -14.99 3.17
C LYS A 39 -3.32 -16.09 4.19
N PHE A 40 -3.02 -17.27 3.65
CA PHE A 40 -2.61 -18.45 4.40
C PHE A 40 -1.19 -18.88 4.02
N GLN A 41 -0.63 -19.79 4.80
CA GLN A 41 0.63 -20.45 4.50
C GLN A 41 0.33 -21.92 4.25
N LYS A 42 0.90 -22.52 3.20
CA LYS A 42 0.82 -23.96 2.94
C LYS A 42 2.24 -24.53 2.87
N PHE A 43 2.46 -25.56 3.67
CA PHE A 43 3.76 -26.19 3.79
C PHE A 43 3.65 -27.66 4.21
N ILE A 44 4.66 -28.44 3.85
CA ILE A 44 4.91 -29.78 4.36
C ILE A 44 6.21 -29.71 5.17
N PRO A 45 6.16 -29.75 6.52
CA PRO A 45 7.34 -29.50 7.36
C PRO A 45 8.57 -30.35 7.01
N ASN A 46 8.36 -31.61 6.62
CA ASN A 46 9.43 -32.53 6.22
C ASN A 46 10.20 -32.11 4.96
N LEU A 47 9.59 -31.33 4.06
CA LEU A 47 10.21 -30.91 2.81
C LEU A 47 10.98 -29.59 2.93
N MET A 48 10.76 -28.84 4.01
CA MET A 48 11.29 -27.48 4.17
C MET A 48 12.27 -27.34 5.34
N ILE A 49 12.16 -28.17 6.38
CA ILE A 49 12.89 -27.98 7.64
C ILE A 49 13.50 -29.30 8.11
N LEU A 50 14.81 -29.25 8.43
CA LEU A 50 15.55 -30.33 9.07
C LEU A 50 15.09 -30.54 10.53
N ASP A 51 15.22 -31.77 11.03
CA ASP A 51 14.67 -32.16 12.34
C ASP A 51 15.17 -31.29 13.51
N ASN A 52 16.44 -30.88 13.47
CA ASN A 52 17.11 -30.13 14.53
C ASN A 52 17.13 -28.61 14.31
N THR A 53 16.40 -28.09 13.33
CA THR A 53 16.32 -26.65 13.10
C THR A 53 15.69 -25.96 14.31
N LYS A 54 16.43 -25.00 14.89
CA LYS A 54 15.99 -24.23 16.05
C LYS A 54 14.89 -23.25 15.65
N LYS A 55 13.94 -23.03 16.56
CA LYS A 55 12.99 -21.92 16.47
C LYS A 55 13.73 -20.58 16.51
N THR A 56 13.19 -19.58 15.83
CA THR A 56 13.69 -18.20 15.96
C THR A 56 13.50 -17.69 17.39
N SER A 57 14.20 -16.62 17.75
CA SER A 57 14.13 -16.04 19.10
C SER A 57 12.70 -15.61 19.48
N TYR A 58 11.93 -15.04 18.54
CA TYR A 58 10.53 -14.67 18.78
C TYR A 58 9.63 -15.88 18.96
N GLN A 59 9.83 -16.95 18.17
CA GLN A 59 9.06 -18.20 18.27
C GLN A 59 9.29 -18.90 19.61
N ASN A 60 10.53 -18.88 20.11
CA ASN A 60 10.85 -19.38 21.46
C ASN A 60 10.07 -18.61 22.53
N LYS A 61 10.06 -17.27 22.45
CA LYS A 61 9.32 -16.39 23.38
C LYS A 61 7.80 -16.56 23.29
N SER A 62 7.26 -16.83 22.09
CA SER A 62 5.81 -16.94 21.89
C SER A 62 5.26 -18.28 22.34
N THR A 63 5.95 -19.38 22.03
CA THR A 63 5.49 -20.76 22.31
C THR A 63 5.92 -21.32 23.66
N LYS A 64 7.04 -20.85 24.24
CA LYS A 64 7.60 -21.31 25.53
C LYS A 64 7.91 -22.81 25.62
N THR A 65 8.20 -23.48 24.50
CA THR A 65 8.62 -24.90 24.44
C THR A 65 10.10 -25.04 24.02
N LYS A 66 10.75 -26.17 24.33
CA LYS A 66 12.14 -26.48 23.91
C LYS A 66 12.24 -27.31 22.61
N GLU A 67 11.11 -27.53 21.93
CA GLU A 67 11.04 -28.32 20.70
C GLU A 67 11.70 -27.65 19.48
N SER A 68 11.97 -28.43 18.43
CA SER A 68 12.44 -27.91 17.14
C SER A 68 11.33 -27.18 16.37
N GLN A 69 11.73 -26.35 15.41
CA GLN A 69 10.79 -25.61 14.57
C GLN A 69 9.87 -26.55 13.77
N LYS A 70 10.39 -27.71 13.35
CA LYS A 70 9.63 -28.72 12.62
C LYS A 70 8.47 -29.29 13.44
N VAL A 71 8.76 -29.71 14.68
CA VAL A 71 7.73 -30.24 15.61
C VAL A 71 6.67 -29.18 15.88
N MET A 72 7.08 -27.92 16.03
CA MET A 72 6.15 -26.81 16.18
C MET A 72 5.23 -26.67 14.96
N LEU A 73 5.77 -26.61 13.75
CA LEU A 73 5.00 -26.37 12.53
C LEU A 73 4.03 -27.51 12.18
N ASN A 74 4.35 -28.76 12.55
CA ASN A 74 3.44 -29.90 12.37
C ASN A 74 2.05 -29.67 12.99
N ARG A 75 1.93 -28.89 14.07
CA ARG A 75 0.63 -28.58 14.70
C ARG A 75 -0.25 -27.62 13.90
N TYR A 76 0.32 -26.92 12.92
CA TYR A 76 -0.39 -25.92 12.13
C TYR A 76 -0.64 -26.38 10.69
N VAL A 77 -0.35 -27.65 10.37
CA VAL A 77 -0.65 -28.21 9.05
C VAL A 77 -2.16 -28.36 8.91
N LEU A 78 -2.71 -27.84 7.80
CA LEU A 78 -4.08 -28.10 7.36
C LEU A 78 -4.06 -29.06 6.17
N SER A 79 -5.13 -29.85 6.03
CA SER A 79 -5.24 -30.80 4.91
C SER A 79 -5.55 -30.08 3.59
N ASP A 80 -5.29 -30.73 2.46
CA ASP A 80 -5.68 -30.23 1.13
C ASP A 80 -7.18 -29.96 1.02
N LYS A 81 -8.00 -30.82 1.64
CA LYS A 81 -9.46 -30.63 1.74
C LYS A 81 -9.80 -29.35 2.50
N ASP A 82 -9.04 -29.01 3.54
CA ASP A 82 -9.24 -27.77 4.29
C ASP A 82 -8.93 -26.55 3.42
N TYR A 83 -7.82 -26.52 2.69
CA TYR A 83 -7.51 -25.41 1.79
C TYR A 83 -8.56 -25.23 0.68
N ILE A 84 -9.09 -26.30 0.11
CA ILE A 84 -10.21 -26.25 -0.84
C ILE A 84 -11.44 -25.61 -0.18
N ASN A 85 -11.76 -26.00 1.06
CA ASN A 85 -12.88 -25.44 1.81
C ASN A 85 -12.65 -23.95 2.18
N LEU A 86 -11.43 -23.55 2.48
CA LEU A 86 -11.07 -22.16 2.76
C LEU A 86 -11.23 -21.29 1.50
N GLN A 87 -10.73 -21.76 0.34
CA GLN A 87 -10.92 -21.05 -0.93
C GLN A 87 -12.41 -20.86 -1.26
N LYS A 88 -13.24 -21.90 -1.08
CA LYS A 88 -14.71 -21.82 -1.24
C LYS A 88 -15.33 -20.82 -0.27
N THR A 89 -14.86 -20.80 0.98
CA THR A 89 -15.33 -19.86 2.00
C THR A 89 -15.01 -18.41 1.61
N CYS A 90 -13.79 -18.14 1.14
CA CYS A 90 -13.39 -16.82 0.65
C CYS A 90 -14.26 -16.38 -0.54
N LYS A 91 -14.48 -17.26 -1.53
CA LYS A 91 -15.36 -16.99 -2.67
C LYS A 91 -16.78 -16.62 -2.23
N LYS A 92 -17.36 -17.35 -1.26
CA LYS A 92 -18.69 -17.06 -0.71
C LYS A 92 -18.76 -15.69 -0.01
N ASN A 93 -17.66 -15.26 0.61
CA ASN A 93 -17.58 -13.98 1.33
C ASN A 93 -17.09 -12.81 0.44
N ASN A 94 -16.84 -13.04 -0.85
CA ASN A 94 -16.29 -12.04 -1.77
C ASN A 94 -15.00 -11.40 -1.21
N ILE A 95 -14.07 -12.23 -0.76
CA ILE A 95 -12.73 -11.85 -0.32
C ILE A 95 -11.71 -12.72 -1.07
N ASP A 96 -10.59 -12.13 -1.46
CA ASP A 96 -9.58 -12.88 -2.22
C ASP A 96 -8.86 -13.88 -1.31
N PHE A 97 -8.58 -15.05 -1.87
CA PHE A 97 -7.80 -16.11 -1.22
C PHE A 97 -6.38 -16.10 -1.77
N LEU A 98 -5.42 -15.74 -0.92
CA LEU A 98 -3.99 -15.80 -1.22
C LEU A 98 -3.33 -16.89 -0.38
N CYS A 99 -2.21 -17.41 -0.87
CA CYS A 99 -1.43 -18.39 -0.13
C CYS A 99 0.07 -18.29 -0.44
N THR A 100 0.89 -18.56 0.56
CA THR A 100 2.34 -18.72 0.43
C THR A 100 2.72 -20.20 0.49
N PRO A 101 3.25 -20.80 -0.59
CA PRO A 101 3.88 -22.11 -0.53
C PRO A 101 5.30 -21.99 0.01
N PHE A 102 5.75 -22.97 0.80
CA PHE A 102 7.12 -23.09 1.29
C PHE A 102 7.88 -24.32 0.77
N ASP A 103 7.25 -25.09 -0.11
CA ASP A 103 7.82 -26.28 -0.74
C ASP A 103 7.15 -26.54 -2.09
N ASP A 104 7.76 -27.43 -2.88
CA ASP A 104 7.34 -27.73 -4.25
C ASP A 104 5.96 -28.42 -4.33
N GLU A 105 5.64 -29.30 -3.39
CA GLU A 105 4.35 -29.99 -3.35
C GLU A 105 3.22 -29.01 -3.00
N SER A 106 3.48 -28.13 -2.04
CA SER A 106 2.60 -27.02 -1.70
C SER A 106 2.38 -26.09 -2.89
N LEU A 107 3.45 -25.71 -3.60
CA LEU A 107 3.33 -24.92 -4.82
C LEU A 107 2.50 -25.64 -5.90
N TYR A 108 2.79 -26.92 -6.16
CA TYR A 108 2.06 -27.72 -7.12
C TYR A 108 0.57 -27.76 -6.80
N PHE A 109 0.21 -28.02 -5.55
CA PHE A 109 -1.18 -28.02 -5.09
C PHE A 109 -1.87 -26.67 -5.34
N LEU A 110 -1.23 -25.55 -4.94
CA LEU A 110 -1.79 -24.22 -5.12
C LEU A 110 -2.02 -23.88 -6.61
N LEU A 111 -1.11 -24.28 -7.49
CA LEU A 111 -1.18 -24.00 -8.93
C LEU A 111 -2.12 -24.93 -9.68
N LYS A 112 -2.13 -26.22 -9.38
CA LYS A 112 -2.84 -27.24 -10.16
C LYS A 112 -4.21 -27.57 -9.59
N LYS A 113 -4.34 -27.64 -8.27
CA LYS A 113 -5.61 -27.98 -7.60
C LYS A 113 -6.42 -26.72 -7.29
N LEU A 114 -5.82 -25.71 -6.65
CA LEU A 114 -6.54 -24.46 -6.35
C LEU A 114 -6.53 -23.45 -7.50
N LYS A 115 -5.68 -23.64 -8.52
CA LYS A 115 -5.58 -22.78 -9.71
C LYS A 115 -5.34 -21.30 -9.37
N LEU A 116 -4.57 -21.03 -8.31
CA LEU A 116 -4.27 -19.66 -7.89
C LEU A 116 -3.56 -18.89 -9.00
N LYS A 117 -3.94 -17.63 -9.17
CA LYS A 117 -3.35 -16.71 -10.15
C LYS A 117 -2.29 -15.80 -9.55
N ILE A 118 -2.23 -15.74 -8.22
CA ILE A 118 -1.28 -14.94 -7.44
C ILE A 118 -0.64 -15.87 -6.43
N ILE A 119 0.68 -15.84 -6.34
CA ILE A 119 1.47 -16.54 -5.33
C ILE A 119 2.24 -15.52 -4.50
N LYS A 120 2.06 -15.54 -3.18
CA LYS A 120 2.92 -14.79 -2.28
C LYS A 120 4.18 -15.60 -2.03
N ILE A 121 5.35 -14.98 -2.18
CA ILE A 121 6.63 -15.59 -1.86
C ILE A 121 7.16 -14.98 -0.55
N SER A 122 7.54 -15.85 0.39
CA SER A 122 8.10 -15.45 1.68
C SER A 122 9.49 -14.84 1.52
N SER A 123 9.89 -13.99 2.47
CA SER A 123 11.27 -13.50 2.57
C SER A 123 12.30 -14.61 2.79
N THR A 124 11.89 -15.73 3.39
CA THR A 124 12.74 -16.93 3.54
C THR A 124 13.15 -17.53 2.19
N ASP A 125 12.35 -17.31 1.15
CA ASP A 125 12.53 -17.89 -0.18
C ASP A 125 13.01 -16.85 -1.21
N LEU A 126 13.32 -15.62 -0.80
CA LEU A 126 13.82 -14.59 -1.70
C LEU A 126 15.12 -15.02 -2.40
N THR A 127 16.00 -15.71 -1.68
CA THR A 127 17.26 -16.22 -2.24
C THR A 127 17.12 -17.63 -2.82
N ASN A 128 15.93 -18.25 -2.77
CA ASN A 128 15.65 -19.56 -3.32
C ASN A 128 15.41 -19.50 -4.84
N ILE A 129 16.48 -19.24 -5.59
CA ILE A 129 16.45 -18.99 -7.03
C ILE A 129 15.74 -20.07 -7.85
N PRO A 130 15.98 -21.39 -7.64
CA PRO A 130 15.25 -22.43 -8.37
C PRO A 130 13.73 -22.35 -8.14
N PHE A 131 13.31 -22.06 -6.92
CA PHE A 131 11.89 -21.93 -6.56
C PHE A 131 11.26 -20.70 -7.20
N LEU A 132 11.93 -19.54 -7.17
CA LEU A 132 11.47 -18.33 -7.87
C LEU A 132 11.27 -18.56 -9.37
N ILE A 133 12.24 -19.21 -10.03
CA ILE A 133 12.15 -19.54 -11.46
C ILE A 133 10.96 -20.46 -11.72
N LYS A 134 10.79 -21.51 -10.92
CA LYS A 134 9.67 -22.47 -11.04
C LYS A 134 8.30 -21.79 -10.90
N ILE A 135 8.15 -20.91 -9.92
CA ILE A 135 6.92 -20.13 -9.73
C ILE A 135 6.66 -19.25 -10.96
N ALA A 136 7.66 -18.51 -11.43
CA ALA A 136 7.51 -17.61 -12.57
C ALA A 136 7.22 -18.34 -13.89
N GLN A 137 7.79 -19.53 -14.11
CA GLN A 137 7.49 -20.39 -15.26
C GLN A 137 6.01 -20.81 -15.34
N SER A 138 5.32 -20.84 -14.19
CA SER A 138 3.89 -21.10 -14.10
C SER A 138 3.03 -19.89 -14.50
N ASN A 139 3.65 -18.76 -14.85
CA ASN A 139 3.05 -17.54 -15.40
C ASN A 139 1.96 -16.90 -14.50
N VAL A 140 2.04 -17.11 -13.20
CA VAL A 140 1.23 -16.45 -12.18
C VAL A 140 1.76 -15.05 -11.87
N GLN A 141 0.99 -14.24 -11.15
CA GLN A 141 1.52 -13.03 -10.50
C GLN A 141 2.19 -13.42 -9.18
N VAL A 142 3.14 -12.61 -8.74
CA VAL A 142 3.97 -12.86 -7.56
C VAL A 142 3.96 -11.64 -6.65
N TYR A 143 3.74 -11.86 -5.36
CA TYR A 143 3.97 -10.87 -4.31
C TYR A 143 5.22 -11.29 -3.52
N LEU A 144 6.37 -10.67 -3.80
CA LEU A 144 7.67 -11.07 -3.25
C LEU A 144 8.04 -10.22 -2.02
N SER A 145 8.18 -10.83 -0.83
CA SER A 145 8.66 -10.10 0.36
C SER A 145 10.19 -10.03 0.42
N THR A 146 10.72 -8.90 0.89
CA THR A 146 12.16 -8.59 0.87
C THR A 146 12.83 -8.46 2.24
N GLY A 147 12.18 -8.86 3.33
CA GLY A 147 12.83 -8.92 4.64
C GLY A 147 14.05 -9.85 4.63
N MET A 148 15.02 -9.56 5.50
CA MET A 148 16.32 -10.28 5.59
C MET A 148 17.19 -10.19 4.33
N SER A 149 16.88 -9.29 3.38
CA SER A 149 17.65 -9.15 2.14
C SER A 149 18.29 -7.78 1.98
N ASN A 150 19.43 -7.76 1.29
CA ASN A 150 20.04 -6.54 0.77
C ASN A 150 19.57 -6.26 -0.67
N ILE A 151 19.97 -5.11 -1.23
CA ILE A 151 19.52 -4.69 -2.56
C ILE A 151 20.00 -5.61 -3.70
N GLU A 152 21.18 -6.20 -3.58
CA GLU A 152 21.71 -7.11 -4.60
C GLU A 152 20.93 -8.42 -4.63
N GLU A 153 20.55 -8.94 -3.46
CA GLU A 153 19.69 -10.13 -3.37
C GLU A 153 18.31 -9.88 -3.98
N VAL A 154 17.73 -8.69 -3.76
CA VAL A 154 16.47 -8.29 -4.40
C VAL A 154 16.62 -8.22 -5.92
N ASP A 155 17.71 -7.63 -6.42
CA ASP A 155 18.01 -7.55 -7.85
C ASP A 155 18.16 -8.93 -8.51
N ILE A 156 18.84 -9.86 -7.83
CA ILE A 156 18.98 -11.26 -8.25
C ILE A 156 17.62 -11.95 -8.27
N ALA A 157 16.80 -11.79 -7.22
CA ALA A 157 15.48 -12.41 -7.12
C ALA A 157 14.54 -11.93 -8.24
N LEU A 158 14.51 -10.62 -8.52
CA LEU A 158 13.74 -10.08 -9.64
C LEU A 158 14.25 -10.61 -10.99
N SER A 159 15.55 -10.74 -11.16
CA SER A 159 16.14 -11.31 -12.37
C SER A 159 15.82 -12.80 -12.54
N ALA A 160 15.75 -13.56 -11.44
CA ALA A 160 15.31 -14.96 -11.45
C ALA A 160 13.84 -15.09 -11.86
N LEU A 161 12.96 -14.22 -11.36
CA LEU A 161 11.57 -14.16 -11.81
C LEU A 161 11.48 -13.85 -13.31
N VAL A 162 12.25 -12.89 -13.83
CA VAL A 162 12.32 -12.63 -15.27
C VAL A 162 12.75 -13.87 -16.04
N HIS A 163 13.79 -14.56 -15.57
CA HIS A 163 14.29 -15.78 -16.20
C HIS A 163 13.20 -16.85 -16.32
N GLY A 164 12.40 -17.03 -15.27
CA GLY A 164 11.26 -17.95 -15.28
C GLY A 164 10.12 -17.50 -16.21
N TYR A 165 9.71 -16.24 -16.16
CA TYR A 165 8.64 -15.71 -17.03
C TYR A 165 9.00 -15.76 -18.50
N LYS A 166 10.27 -15.47 -18.84
CA LYS A 166 10.79 -15.54 -20.20
C LYS A 166 11.13 -16.95 -20.64
N LYS A 167 11.16 -17.93 -19.72
CA LYS A 167 11.56 -19.31 -19.97
C LYS A 167 12.89 -19.39 -20.73
N PHE A 168 13.88 -18.63 -20.27
CA PHE A 168 15.21 -18.68 -20.89
C PHE A 168 15.76 -20.11 -20.82
N LYS A 169 16.37 -20.55 -21.93
CA LYS A 169 16.94 -21.91 -22.06
C LYS A 169 18.29 -22.05 -21.34
N THR A 170 18.98 -20.94 -21.12
CA THR A 170 20.26 -20.92 -20.41
C THR A 170 20.06 -21.19 -18.92
N LYS A 171 21.12 -21.67 -18.24
CA LYS A 171 21.09 -21.76 -16.78
C LYS A 171 21.19 -20.36 -16.17
N PHE A 172 20.43 -20.11 -15.11
CA PHE A 172 20.51 -18.85 -14.39
C PHE A 172 21.83 -18.77 -13.61
N ASN A 173 22.61 -17.71 -13.83
CA ASN A 173 23.81 -17.40 -13.05
C ASN A 173 23.59 -16.06 -12.32
N PRO A 174 23.52 -16.03 -10.98
CA PRO A 174 23.27 -14.79 -10.23
C PRO A 174 24.26 -13.66 -10.54
N LYS A 175 25.55 -13.97 -10.71
CA LYS A 175 26.58 -12.94 -11.00
C LYS A 175 26.37 -12.29 -12.36
N LEU A 176 26.09 -13.09 -13.37
CA LEU A 176 25.90 -12.61 -14.74
C LEU A 176 24.52 -11.98 -14.96
N HIS A 177 23.51 -12.49 -14.27
CA HIS A 177 22.11 -12.16 -14.55
C HIS A 177 21.48 -11.17 -13.58
N LYS A 178 22.15 -10.76 -12.48
CA LYS A 178 21.58 -9.87 -11.45
C LYS A 178 20.94 -8.58 -11.95
N ASN A 179 21.33 -8.09 -13.12
CA ASN A 179 20.80 -6.85 -13.71
C ASN A 179 19.76 -7.07 -14.83
N ILE A 180 19.41 -8.32 -15.17
CA ILE A 180 18.49 -8.59 -16.28
C ILE A 180 17.11 -7.98 -16.03
N PHE A 181 16.66 -7.88 -14.78
CA PHE A 181 15.38 -7.26 -14.42
C PHE A 181 15.18 -5.88 -15.05
N LYS A 182 16.26 -5.08 -15.19
CA LYS A 182 16.22 -3.72 -15.76
C LYS A 182 15.70 -3.71 -17.21
N LYS A 183 15.97 -4.76 -17.98
CA LYS A 183 15.52 -4.88 -19.39
C LYS A 183 14.06 -5.34 -19.51
N TYR A 184 13.46 -5.85 -18.43
CA TYR A 184 12.14 -6.51 -18.46
C TYR A 184 11.16 -5.93 -17.42
N THR A 185 11.33 -4.67 -17.05
CA THR A 185 10.45 -3.94 -16.12
C THR A 185 8.98 -3.99 -16.52
N LYS A 186 8.66 -3.95 -17.83
CA LYS A 186 7.27 -4.07 -18.33
C LYS A 186 6.60 -5.41 -18.02
N ILE A 187 7.36 -6.50 -17.98
CA ILE A 187 6.83 -7.82 -17.58
C ILE A 187 6.63 -7.83 -16.07
N LEU A 188 7.64 -7.37 -15.33
CA LEU A 188 7.61 -7.32 -13.87
C LEU A 188 6.47 -6.43 -13.36
N SER A 189 6.22 -5.27 -13.97
CA SER A 189 5.16 -4.34 -13.54
C SER A 189 3.75 -4.94 -13.66
N LYS A 190 3.57 -5.98 -14.47
CA LYS A 190 2.30 -6.72 -14.61
C LYS A 190 2.25 -8.02 -13.80
N LYS A 191 3.40 -8.50 -13.33
CA LYS A 191 3.55 -9.86 -12.77
C LYS A 191 4.10 -9.88 -11.36
N VAL A 192 4.68 -8.79 -10.87
CA VAL A 192 5.40 -8.77 -9.61
C VAL A 192 5.02 -7.52 -8.82
N THR A 193 4.59 -7.73 -7.57
CA THR A 193 4.57 -6.70 -6.54
C THR A 193 5.71 -6.97 -5.57
N LEU A 194 6.55 -5.95 -5.33
CA LEU A 194 7.65 -6.04 -4.38
C LEU A 194 7.19 -5.53 -3.01
N MET A 195 7.32 -6.36 -1.98
CA MET A 195 6.80 -6.11 -0.64
C MET A 195 7.96 -5.83 0.32
N HIS A 196 8.16 -4.57 0.71
CA HIS A 196 9.11 -4.22 1.78
C HIS A 196 8.63 -4.80 3.11
N CYS A 197 9.54 -5.33 3.93
CA CYS A 197 9.23 -5.77 5.28
C CYS A 197 10.49 -5.97 6.14
N THR A 198 10.30 -6.01 7.45
CA THR A 198 11.32 -6.39 8.42
C THR A 198 10.89 -7.71 9.06
N SER A 199 11.62 -8.81 8.84
CA SER A 199 11.25 -10.16 9.30
C SER A 199 11.53 -10.39 10.79
N GLN A 200 10.94 -9.55 11.63
CA GLN A 200 10.96 -9.65 13.08
C GLN A 200 9.55 -9.46 13.63
N TYR A 201 9.18 -10.18 14.68
CA TYR A 201 7.79 -10.33 15.10
C TYR A 201 7.63 -10.12 16.63
N PRO A 202 7.30 -8.91 17.11
CA PRO A 202 7.07 -7.70 16.33
C PRO A 202 8.37 -7.01 15.88
N ALA A 203 8.34 -6.35 14.72
CA ALA A 203 9.45 -5.57 14.20
C ALA A 203 9.60 -4.25 14.98
N PRO A 204 10.81 -3.92 15.48
CA PRO A 204 11.00 -2.71 16.28
C PRO A 204 10.94 -1.46 15.39
N THR A 205 10.44 -0.35 15.96
CA THR A 205 10.09 0.87 15.19
C THR A 205 11.29 1.47 14.44
N ASN A 206 12.49 1.43 15.03
CA ASN A 206 13.73 1.94 14.43
C ASN A 206 14.25 1.09 13.25
N GLU A 207 13.70 -0.11 13.02
CA GLU A 207 14.13 -1.02 11.94
C GLU A 207 13.11 -1.13 10.80
N LEU A 208 11.99 -0.41 10.86
CA LEU A 208 10.93 -0.49 9.85
C LEU A 208 11.32 0.15 8.52
N ASN A 209 12.11 1.23 8.58
CA ASN A 209 12.73 1.91 7.45
C ASN A 209 11.83 2.10 6.20
N LEU A 210 10.66 2.75 6.38
CA LEU A 210 9.67 2.92 5.30
C LEU A 210 10.13 3.81 4.13
N ASN A 211 11.29 4.46 4.22
CA ASN A 211 11.90 5.17 3.09
C ASN A 211 12.38 4.20 1.98
N ILE A 212 12.58 2.92 2.29
CA ILE A 212 12.85 1.88 1.28
C ILE A 212 11.73 1.81 0.24
N LEU A 213 10.49 2.12 0.60
CA LEU A 213 9.36 2.14 -0.34
C LEU A 213 9.58 3.15 -1.48
N ASP A 214 10.14 4.33 -1.20
CA ASP A 214 10.46 5.33 -2.22
C ASP A 214 11.62 4.88 -3.10
N MET A 215 12.64 4.29 -2.49
CA MET A 215 13.76 3.71 -3.23
C MET A 215 13.30 2.59 -4.17
N TYR A 216 12.42 1.69 -3.72
CA TYR A 216 11.85 0.64 -4.56
C TYR A 216 11.03 1.20 -5.73
N LYS A 217 10.17 2.19 -5.48
CA LYS A 217 9.40 2.85 -6.54
C LYS A 217 10.31 3.48 -7.60
N SER A 218 11.36 4.18 -7.17
CA SER A 218 12.34 4.81 -8.07
C SER A 218 13.17 3.79 -8.85
N ARG A 219 13.62 2.71 -8.20
CA ARG A 219 14.54 1.73 -8.79
C ARG A 219 13.87 0.75 -9.75
N TYR A 220 12.68 0.27 -9.41
CA TYR A 220 12.11 -0.91 -10.08
C TYR A 220 10.95 -0.61 -11.02
N SER A 221 10.23 0.50 -10.82
CA SER A 221 9.05 0.86 -11.63
C SER A 221 8.01 -0.27 -11.75
N ILE A 222 7.81 -1.00 -10.64
CA ILE A 222 6.81 -2.07 -10.48
C ILE A 222 5.92 -1.76 -9.27
N PRO A 223 4.74 -2.39 -9.15
CA PRO A 223 3.90 -2.23 -7.97
C PRO A 223 4.66 -2.51 -6.67
N ILE A 224 4.50 -1.64 -5.68
CA ILE A 224 5.18 -1.72 -4.38
C ILE A 224 4.15 -1.88 -3.28
N GLY A 225 4.42 -2.79 -2.36
CA GLY A 225 3.65 -2.96 -1.13
C GLY A 225 4.50 -3.03 0.12
N TYR A 226 3.82 -3.17 1.25
CA TYR A 226 4.44 -3.24 2.57
C TYR A 226 3.82 -4.39 3.37
N SER A 227 4.65 -5.29 3.88
CA SER A 227 4.23 -6.33 4.84
C SER A 227 4.68 -5.93 6.24
N ASP A 228 3.70 -5.59 7.08
CA ASP A 228 3.91 -5.00 8.40
C ASP A 228 3.90 -6.08 9.49
N HIS A 229 4.96 -6.10 10.29
CA HIS A 229 5.11 -6.96 11.46
C HIS A 229 5.29 -6.15 12.76
N SER A 230 5.06 -4.84 12.75
CA SER A 230 5.40 -3.92 13.85
C SER A 230 4.31 -3.75 14.91
N LYS A 231 3.04 -3.98 14.55
CA LYS A 231 1.83 -3.57 15.30
C LYS A 231 1.71 -2.07 15.55
N ASN A 232 2.51 -1.25 14.88
CA ASN A 232 2.47 0.20 15.04
C ASN A 232 1.25 0.75 14.27
N PHE A 233 0.57 1.75 14.82
CA PHE A 233 -0.56 2.39 14.14
C PHE A 233 -0.14 3.56 13.24
N LEU A 234 1.13 3.99 13.30
CA LEU A 234 1.69 4.99 12.39
C LEU A 234 2.09 4.39 11.04
N THR A 235 2.51 3.12 11.01
CA THR A 235 2.94 2.44 9.78
C THR A 235 1.89 2.42 8.68
N PRO A 236 0.58 2.12 8.89
CA PRO A 236 -0.40 2.17 7.81
C PRO A 236 -0.59 3.59 7.26
N ILE A 237 -0.47 4.61 8.10
CA ILE A 237 -0.61 6.01 7.71
C ILE A 237 0.56 6.40 6.79
N ILE A 238 1.79 6.14 7.25
CA ILE A 238 3.01 6.47 6.51
C ILE A 238 3.06 5.68 5.20
N ALA A 239 2.74 4.39 5.24
CA ALA A 239 2.75 3.52 4.08
C ALA A 239 1.75 4.01 3.00
N VAL A 240 0.54 4.41 3.39
CA VAL A 240 -0.45 5.02 2.48
C VAL A 240 0.05 6.37 1.94
N ALA A 241 0.66 7.21 2.78
CA ALA A 241 1.25 8.48 2.37
C ALA A 241 2.42 8.30 1.37
N LYS A 242 3.15 7.18 1.46
CA LYS A 242 4.16 6.75 0.50
C LYS A 242 3.54 6.19 -0.80
N ASN A 243 2.24 6.32 -1.02
CA ASN A 243 1.56 5.94 -2.27
C ASN A 243 1.78 4.46 -2.68
N ILE A 244 1.79 3.53 -1.73
CA ILE A 244 1.91 2.09 -2.05
C ILE A 244 0.59 1.48 -2.52
N ASP A 245 0.68 0.32 -3.17
CA ASP A 245 -0.44 -0.43 -3.75
C ASP A 245 -1.06 -1.41 -2.75
N ILE A 246 -0.23 -2.09 -1.96
CA ILE A 246 -0.64 -3.22 -1.10
C ILE A 246 -0.10 -3.06 0.32
N ILE A 247 -0.94 -3.33 1.33
CA ILE A 247 -0.51 -3.54 2.73
C ILE A 247 -0.90 -4.93 3.19
N GLU A 248 0.04 -5.65 3.79
CA GLU A 248 -0.17 -6.94 4.45
C GLU A 248 0.10 -6.79 5.96
N VAL A 249 -0.74 -7.39 6.81
CA VAL A 249 -0.53 -7.44 8.26
C VAL A 249 -1.12 -8.72 8.85
N HIS A 250 -0.45 -9.32 9.83
CA HIS A 250 -0.96 -10.50 10.51
C HIS A 250 -2.17 -10.19 11.39
N ILE A 251 -3.20 -11.05 11.35
CA ILE A 251 -4.40 -10.94 12.18
C ILE A 251 -4.61 -12.16 13.05
N THR A 252 -5.30 -11.97 14.18
CA THR A 252 -5.67 -13.04 15.09
C THR A 252 -6.99 -12.78 15.80
N MET A 253 -7.63 -13.84 16.30
CA MET A 253 -8.78 -13.71 17.20
C MET A 253 -8.37 -13.11 18.55
N SER A 254 -7.18 -13.47 19.05
CA SER A 254 -6.66 -12.97 20.31
C SER A 254 -5.14 -13.14 20.39
N ASN A 255 -4.46 -12.10 20.88
CA ASN A 255 -3.02 -12.13 21.13
C ASN A 255 -2.62 -13.01 22.33
N LYS A 256 -3.60 -13.50 23.11
CA LYS A 256 -3.38 -14.38 24.27
C LYS A 256 -3.28 -15.86 23.89
N LEU A 257 -3.67 -16.22 22.67
CA LEU A 257 -3.61 -17.60 22.19
C LEU A 257 -2.16 -18.06 22.05
N THR A 258 -1.93 -19.34 22.31
CA THR A 258 -0.63 -19.98 22.07
C THR A 258 -0.41 -20.17 20.58
N GLY A 259 0.79 -19.84 20.11
CA GLY A 259 1.26 -20.10 18.75
C GLY A 259 2.38 -19.13 18.37
N PRO A 260 3.04 -19.34 17.22
CA PRO A 260 4.24 -18.61 16.86
C PRO A 260 3.97 -17.11 16.67
N ASP A 261 2.83 -16.76 16.06
CA ASP A 261 2.58 -15.41 15.54
C ASP A 261 1.46 -14.65 16.27
N HIS A 262 0.72 -15.31 17.17
CA HIS A 262 -0.42 -14.69 17.87
C HIS A 262 -0.04 -13.41 18.60
N LYS A 263 1.12 -13.38 19.29
CA LYS A 263 1.55 -12.21 20.08
C LYS A 263 1.88 -10.99 19.22
N SER A 264 2.45 -11.22 18.04
CA SER A 264 2.88 -10.18 17.08
C SER A 264 1.77 -9.75 16.11
N SER A 265 0.66 -10.48 16.04
CA SER A 265 -0.47 -10.16 15.17
C SER A 265 -1.36 -9.02 15.71
N LEU A 266 -2.23 -8.46 14.87
CA LEU A 266 -3.31 -7.58 15.31
C LEU A 266 -4.54 -8.42 15.69
N ASN A 267 -5.08 -8.23 16.89
CA ASN A 267 -6.41 -8.78 17.18
C ASN A 267 -7.49 -8.04 16.36
N ILE A 268 -8.72 -8.56 16.33
CA ILE A 268 -9.82 -7.99 15.52
C ILE A 268 -10.10 -6.50 15.84
N LYS A 269 -9.99 -6.07 17.11
CA LYS A 269 -10.17 -4.67 17.52
C LYS A 269 -9.06 -3.78 16.94
N ASP A 270 -7.82 -4.23 17.05
CA ASP A 270 -6.66 -3.50 16.53
C ASP A 270 -6.64 -3.48 15.00
N PHE A 271 -7.05 -4.57 14.35
CA PHE A 271 -7.18 -4.63 12.90
C PHE A 271 -8.26 -3.67 12.38
N LYS A 272 -9.40 -3.55 13.07
CA LYS A 272 -10.42 -2.53 12.78
C LYS A 272 -9.84 -1.11 12.85
N LYS A 273 -9.05 -0.82 13.89
CA LYS A 273 -8.36 0.47 14.02
C LYS A 273 -7.37 0.69 12.87
N TYR A 274 -6.59 -0.33 12.54
CA TYR A 274 -5.61 -0.31 11.45
C TYR A 274 -6.24 0.01 10.09
N ILE A 275 -7.32 -0.68 9.70
CA ILE A 275 -8.06 -0.39 8.46
C ILE A 275 -8.66 1.02 8.47
N ASN A 276 -9.21 1.46 9.61
CA ASN A 276 -9.78 2.80 9.70
C ASN A 276 -8.71 3.89 9.48
N LEU A 277 -7.49 3.68 9.96
CA LEU A 277 -6.37 4.59 9.74
C LEU A 277 -5.94 4.61 8.27
N ILE A 278 -5.95 3.46 7.57
CA ILE A 278 -5.73 3.41 6.11
C ILE A 278 -6.79 4.27 5.39
N LYS A 279 -8.08 4.00 5.64
CA LYS A 279 -9.19 4.70 4.99
C LYS A 279 -9.18 6.21 5.25
N LYS A 280 -8.91 6.62 6.49
CA LYS A 280 -8.79 8.05 6.84
C LYS A 280 -7.60 8.71 6.15
N SER A 281 -6.46 8.04 6.11
CA SER A 281 -5.26 8.54 5.41
C SER A 281 -5.53 8.78 3.93
N GLU A 282 -6.24 7.86 3.25
CA GLU A 282 -6.62 8.04 1.84
C GLU A 282 -7.52 9.26 1.60
N ILE A 283 -8.43 9.55 2.52
CA ILE A 283 -9.29 10.74 2.46
C ILE A 283 -8.44 12.00 2.69
N ILE A 284 -7.59 12.00 3.71
CA ILE A 284 -6.75 13.15 4.09
C ILE A 284 -5.77 13.52 2.98
N LEU A 285 -5.14 12.53 2.34
CA LEU A 285 -4.18 12.77 1.26
C LEU A 285 -4.82 13.44 0.03
N GLY A 286 -6.14 13.33 -0.14
CA GLY A 286 -6.84 14.06 -1.19
C GLY A 286 -6.35 13.72 -2.60
N HIS A 287 -6.34 14.70 -3.50
CA HIS A 287 -5.88 14.55 -4.90
C HIS A 287 -4.90 15.68 -5.18
N SER A 288 -4.08 15.53 -6.23
CA SER A 288 -3.08 16.53 -6.61
C SER A 288 -3.68 17.78 -7.28
N ASN A 289 -4.99 17.85 -7.50
CA ASN A 289 -5.64 19.02 -8.08
C ASN A 289 -5.98 20.06 -6.99
N LYS A 290 -5.35 21.24 -7.04
CA LYS A 290 -5.63 22.34 -6.12
C LYS A 290 -6.90 23.07 -6.54
N THR A 291 -8.01 22.72 -5.90
CA THR A 291 -9.28 23.41 -6.04
C THR A 291 -9.64 24.17 -4.76
N VAL A 292 -10.64 25.04 -4.86
CA VAL A 292 -11.26 25.68 -3.69
C VAL A 292 -12.32 24.72 -3.16
N THR A 293 -12.24 24.39 -1.87
CA THR A 293 -13.21 23.52 -1.22
C THR A 293 -14.53 24.25 -1.01
N SER A 294 -15.64 23.52 -0.91
CA SER A 294 -16.98 24.13 -0.70
C SER A 294 -17.02 25.01 0.55
N SER A 295 -16.34 24.60 1.64
CA SER A 295 -16.21 25.40 2.86
C SER A 295 -15.42 26.69 2.65
N GLU A 296 -14.46 26.70 1.73
CA GLU A 296 -13.66 27.89 1.42
C GLU A 296 -14.40 28.88 0.51
N ILE A 297 -15.46 28.51 -0.21
CA ILE A 297 -16.16 29.42 -1.15
C ILE A 297 -16.71 30.65 -0.41
N ASN A 298 -17.38 30.45 0.72
CA ASN A 298 -17.92 31.55 1.52
C ASN A 298 -16.80 32.38 2.14
N VAL A 299 -15.77 31.74 2.69
CA VAL A 299 -14.60 32.44 3.24
C VAL A 299 -13.92 33.28 2.15
N ARG A 300 -13.76 32.73 0.95
CA ARG A 300 -13.18 33.38 -0.22
C ARG A 300 -13.92 34.66 -0.59
N LYS A 301 -15.25 34.67 -0.52
CA LYS A 301 -16.09 35.84 -0.84
C LYS A 301 -15.75 37.05 0.05
N TYR A 302 -15.53 36.83 1.36
CA TYR A 302 -15.31 37.92 2.32
C TYR A 302 -13.84 38.20 2.63
N ALA A 303 -13.00 37.16 2.62
CA ALA A 303 -11.59 37.26 2.98
C ALA A 303 -10.67 37.66 1.82
N ARG A 304 -11.08 37.43 0.56
CA ARG A 304 -10.33 37.96 -0.59
C ARG A 304 -10.59 39.45 -0.75
N LYS A 305 -9.70 40.08 -1.50
CA LYS A 305 -9.75 41.50 -1.81
C LYS A 305 -10.26 41.70 -3.23
N SER A 306 -10.76 42.90 -3.49
CA SER A 306 -11.14 43.43 -4.79
C SER A 306 -10.37 44.72 -5.07
N LEU A 307 -10.32 45.11 -6.34
CA LEU A 307 -9.91 46.46 -6.71
C LEU A 307 -10.93 47.45 -6.15
N THR A 308 -10.44 48.49 -5.49
CA THR A 308 -11.26 49.59 -4.99
C THR A 308 -10.66 50.92 -5.42
N THR A 309 -11.43 52.00 -5.35
CA THR A 309 -10.92 53.35 -5.56
C THR A 309 -10.19 53.88 -4.32
N THR A 310 -9.12 54.67 -4.51
CA THR A 310 -8.40 55.43 -3.46
C THR A 310 -8.91 56.85 -3.28
N CYS A 311 -9.65 57.36 -4.26
CA CYS A 311 -10.26 58.69 -4.27
C CYS A 311 -11.52 58.65 -5.15
N SER A 312 -12.28 59.74 -5.19
CA SER A 312 -13.36 59.87 -6.17
C SER A 312 -12.81 59.96 -7.61
N ILE A 313 -13.54 59.42 -8.58
CA ILE A 313 -13.18 59.39 -10.01
C ILE A 313 -14.42 59.75 -10.83
N LYS A 314 -14.31 60.66 -11.79
CA LYS A 314 -15.44 61.05 -12.65
C LYS A 314 -15.62 60.13 -13.85
N LYS A 315 -16.86 60.03 -14.30
CA LYS A 315 -17.22 59.38 -15.55
C LYS A 315 -16.38 59.94 -16.70
N GLY A 316 -15.85 59.04 -17.51
CA GLY A 316 -15.01 59.33 -18.66
C GLY A 316 -13.51 59.44 -18.35
N GLU A 317 -13.11 59.46 -17.08
CA GLU A 317 -11.69 59.45 -16.71
C GLU A 317 -11.01 58.12 -17.02
N ILE A 318 -9.71 58.19 -17.32
CA ILE A 318 -8.85 57.03 -17.53
C ILE A 318 -8.23 56.64 -16.18
N ILE A 319 -8.45 55.40 -15.74
CA ILE A 319 -7.92 54.92 -14.47
C ILE A 319 -6.39 54.75 -14.53
N LYS A 320 -5.69 55.17 -13.48
CA LYS A 320 -4.23 55.07 -13.31
C LYS A 320 -3.91 54.32 -12.02
N GLU A 321 -2.65 53.96 -11.80
CA GLU A 321 -2.24 53.25 -10.57
C GLU A 321 -2.65 53.98 -9.30
N LYS A 322 -2.47 55.30 -9.25
CA LYS A 322 -2.86 56.13 -8.09
C LYS A 322 -4.36 56.05 -7.73
N HIS A 323 -5.21 55.60 -8.66
CA HIS A 323 -6.66 55.50 -8.48
C HIS A 323 -7.09 54.14 -7.88
N PHE A 324 -6.19 53.16 -7.81
CA PHE A 324 -6.50 51.84 -7.26
C PHE A 324 -6.03 51.67 -5.82
N SER A 325 -6.84 50.98 -5.04
CA SER A 325 -6.44 50.26 -3.84
C SER A 325 -6.90 48.81 -3.93
N VAL A 326 -6.42 47.98 -3.01
CA VAL A 326 -6.78 46.57 -2.93
C VAL A 326 -7.28 46.29 -1.52
N LYS A 327 -8.60 46.23 -1.37
CA LYS A 327 -9.29 46.09 -0.08
C LYS A 327 -10.30 44.95 -0.12
N ARG A 328 -10.68 44.43 1.05
CA ARG A 328 -11.77 43.44 1.18
C ARG A 328 -13.13 44.14 1.02
N PRO A 329 -14.21 43.41 0.70
CA PRO A 329 -14.32 41.97 0.37
C PRO A 329 -13.97 41.63 -1.09
N GLY A 330 -14.11 40.36 -1.48
CA GLY A 330 -13.61 39.80 -2.73
C GLY A 330 -14.66 39.54 -3.80
N TYR A 331 -15.79 40.25 -3.77
CA TYR A 331 -16.88 40.11 -4.75
C TYR A 331 -16.81 41.09 -5.93
N GLY A 332 -15.89 42.07 -5.90
CA GLY A 332 -15.57 42.90 -7.06
C GLY A 332 -14.48 42.28 -7.95
N ILE A 333 -13.88 43.10 -8.81
CA ILE A 333 -12.77 42.68 -9.69
C ILE A 333 -11.61 42.13 -8.85
N SER A 334 -11.21 40.90 -9.14
CA SER A 334 -10.06 40.28 -8.49
C SER A 334 -8.78 41.05 -8.80
N PRO A 335 -7.93 41.36 -7.80
CA PRO A 335 -6.66 42.05 -7.98
C PRO A 335 -5.66 41.32 -8.89
N ILE A 336 -5.89 40.02 -9.18
CA ILE A 336 -5.11 39.31 -10.20
C ILE A 336 -5.20 39.98 -11.59
N HIS A 337 -6.26 40.77 -11.83
CA HIS A 337 -6.46 41.51 -13.06
C HIS A 337 -6.01 42.98 -12.96
N TYR A 338 -5.37 43.41 -11.87
CA TYR A 338 -5.03 44.81 -11.59
C TYR A 338 -4.50 45.57 -12.82
N TYR A 339 -3.42 45.08 -13.42
CA TYR A 339 -2.78 45.75 -14.56
C TYR A 339 -3.63 45.77 -15.83
N GLN A 340 -4.60 44.85 -15.98
CA GLN A 340 -5.51 44.82 -17.13
C GLN A 340 -6.56 45.93 -17.08
N TYR A 341 -6.78 46.54 -15.92
CA TYR A 341 -7.73 47.63 -15.77
C TYR A 341 -7.06 49.00 -15.79
N ILE A 342 -5.74 49.12 -15.59
CA ILE A 342 -5.01 50.38 -15.80
C ILE A 342 -5.21 50.85 -17.25
N GLY A 343 -5.44 52.15 -17.43
CA GLY A 343 -5.65 52.75 -18.74
C GLY A 343 -7.06 52.58 -19.30
N LYS A 344 -7.96 51.88 -18.59
CA LYS A 344 -9.37 51.81 -18.99
C LYS A 344 -10.14 53.05 -18.57
N LYS A 345 -11.14 53.40 -19.40
CA LYS A 345 -12.08 54.47 -19.15
C LYS A 345 -13.19 54.04 -18.19
N ILE A 346 -13.51 54.89 -17.23
CA ILE A 346 -14.60 54.69 -16.26
C ILE A 346 -15.93 55.20 -16.84
N MET A 347 -17.02 54.48 -16.61
CA MET A 347 -18.34 54.77 -17.18
C MET A 347 -19.33 55.42 -16.21
N ASP A 348 -19.00 55.47 -14.92
CA ASP A 348 -19.82 56.01 -13.84
C ASP A 348 -19.01 56.95 -12.95
N ASP A 349 -19.66 57.89 -12.25
CA ASP A 349 -19.02 58.62 -11.15
C ASP A 349 -18.81 57.66 -9.97
N LEU A 350 -17.57 57.51 -9.51
CA LEU A 350 -17.19 56.61 -8.42
C LEU A 350 -16.70 57.40 -7.21
N SER A 351 -17.19 57.07 -6.01
CA SER A 351 -16.68 57.63 -4.76
C SER A 351 -15.35 56.96 -4.34
N GLU A 352 -14.64 57.55 -3.40
CA GLU A 352 -13.54 56.87 -2.68
C GLU A 352 -14.03 55.55 -2.03
N ASN A 353 -13.14 54.55 -1.92
CA ASN A 353 -13.39 53.25 -1.28
C ASN A 353 -14.51 52.43 -1.95
N LYS A 354 -14.89 52.79 -3.18
CA LYS A 354 -15.84 52.03 -3.98
C LYS A 354 -15.18 50.77 -4.51
N ILE A 355 -15.85 49.62 -4.33
CA ILE A 355 -15.44 48.35 -4.95
C ILE A 355 -15.70 48.41 -6.44
N LEU A 356 -14.70 48.08 -7.24
CA LEU A 356 -14.78 48.10 -8.68
C LEU A 356 -15.35 46.79 -9.23
N VAL A 357 -16.32 46.89 -10.12
CA VAL A 357 -16.93 45.79 -10.88
C VAL A 357 -16.73 46.03 -12.38
N LYS A 358 -16.99 45.02 -13.21
CA LYS A 358 -16.69 45.10 -14.66
C LYS A 358 -17.49 46.20 -15.35
N GLU A 359 -18.70 46.44 -14.85
CA GLU A 359 -19.69 47.37 -15.36
C GLU A 359 -19.23 48.83 -15.25
N HIS A 360 -18.34 49.13 -14.30
CA HIS A 360 -17.77 50.48 -14.15
C HIS A 360 -16.80 50.87 -15.28
N PHE A 361 -16.40 49.93 -16.15
CA PHE A 361 -15.43 50.15 -17.21
C PHE A 361 -16.08 50.07 -18.58
N GLU A 362 -15.55 50.85 -19.52
CA GLU A 362 -15.96 50.79 -20.92
C GLU A 362 -15.78 49.37 -21.48
N LYS A 363 -16.83 48.84 -22.10
CA LYS A 363 -16.78 47.54 -22.79
C LYS A 363 -15.95 47.72 -24.06
N LYS A 364 -15.03 46.78 -24.30
CA LYS A 364 -14.37 46.67 -25.60
C LYS A 364 -15.32 46.08 -26.63
#